data_AF-A0A4Q3ALM1-F1
#
_entry.id   AF-A0A4Q3ALM1-F1
#
_cell.length_a   1.000
_cell.length_b   1.000
_cell.length_c   1.000
_cell.angle_alpha   90.00
_cell.angle_beta   90.00
_cell.angle_gamma   90.00
#
_symmetry.space_group_name_H-M   'P 1'
#
loop_
_entity.id
_entity.type
_entity.pdbx_description
1 polymer ?
#
loop_
_entity_poly.entity_id
_entity_poly.type
_entity_poly.pdbx_seq_one_letter_code
_entity_poly.pdbx_strand_id
1 'polypeptide(L)'
;SSYVIEYREPSMDGEPGKLVGACITDQQADGLSMIYSFFDADEATRPGLGNFIIMEHIMRSCAAGLPYVYLGYWVKGSERMAYKTRYRPIEVLGPTGWKLLANEDQVFGMPMPTRVTEAA
;
A
#
# COMPACT_ATOMS: atom_id res chain seq x y z
N SER A 1 -1.21 2.83 19.02
CA SER A 1 -2.05 1.66 19.36
C SER A 1 -1.99 0.66 18.20
N SER A 2 -2.17 -0.62 18.46
CA SER A 2 -2.04 -1.68 17.44
C SER A 2 -3.39 -2.33 17.15
N TYR A 3 -3.65 -2.61 15.87
CA TYR A 3 -4.92 -3.17 15.40
C TYR A 3 -4.68 -4.26 14.35
N VAL A 4 -5.59 -5.23 14.30
CA VAL A 4 -5.69 -6.19 13.19
C VAL A 4 -6.81 -5.75 12.27
N ILE A 5 -6.50 -5.62 10.99
CA ILE A 5 -7.45 -5.27 9.93
C ILE A 5 -7.64 -6.51 9.07
N GLU A 6 -8.86 -7.05 9.04
CA GLU A 6 -9.21 -8.22 8.25
C GLU A 6 -9.90 -7.82 6.94
N TYR A 7 -9.54 -8.52 5.87
CA TYR A 7 -10.20 -8.45 4.57
C TYR A 7 -10.91 -9.77 4.32
N ARG A 8 -12.23 -9.71 4.21
CA ARG A 8 -13.10 -10.88 4.06
C ARG A 8 -13.97 -10.75 2.81
N GLU A 9 -14.31 -11.89 2.23
CA GLU A 9 -15.36 -11.95 1.22
C GLU A 9 -16.72 -11.52 1.81
N PRO A 10 -17.68 -11.07 0.97
CA PRO A 10 -19.02 -10.76 1.43
C PRO A 10 -19.66 -11.95 2.17
N SER A 11 -20.35 -11.65 3.28
CA SER A 11 -21.17 -12.63 3.99
C SER A 11 -22.41 -12.97 3.17
N MET A 12 -22.78 -14.25 3.12
CA MET A 12 -24.03 -14.70 2.51
C MET A 12 -25.15 -14.91 3.55
N ASP A 13 -24.81 -15.34 4.77
CA ASP A 13 -25.78 -15.84 5.75
C ASP A 13 -25.59 -15.27 7.17
N GLY A 14 -25.04 -14.06 7.29
CA GLY A 14 -24.78 -13.42 8.59
C GLY A 14 -23.49 -13.88 9.28
N GLU A 15 -22.85 -14.94 8.77
CA GLU A 15 -21.52 -15.38 9.19
C GLU A 15 -20.41 -14.64 8.43
N PRO A 16 -19.24 -14.36 9.06
CA PRO A 16 -18.12 -13.74 8.36
C PRO A 16 -17.69 -14.54 7.13
N GLY A 17 -17.58 -13.86 5.99
CA GLY A 17 -17.06 -14.49 4.77
C GLY A 17 -15.59 -14.93 4.90
N LYS A 18 -15.11 -15.66 3.88
CA LYS A 18 -13.74 -16.20 3.83
C LYS A 18 -12.71 -15.09 4.10
N LEU A 19 -11.79 -15.33 5.02
CA LEU A 19 -10.65 -14.44 5.25
C LEU A 19 -9.69 -14.54 4.07
N VAL A 20 -9.47 -13.43 3.37
CA VAL A 20 -8.59 -13.35 2.19
C VAL A 20 -7.37 -12.47 2.42
N GLY A 21 -7.33 -11.74 3.53
CA GLY A 21 -6.13 -11.01 3.96
C GLY A 21 -6.26 -10.44 5.35
N ALA A 22 -5.13 -10.11 5.95
CA ALA A 22 -5.05 -9.47 7.25
C ALA A 22 -3.82 -8.55 7.33
N CYS A 23 -3.95 -7.44 8.03
CA CYS A 23 -2.85 -6.52 8.31
C CYS A 23 -2.73 -6.28 9.81
N ILE A 24 -1.49 -6.29 10.31
CA ILE A 24 -1.15 -5.81 11.64
C ILE A 24 -0.66 -4.38 11.47
N THR A 25 -1.44 -3.44 11.98
CA THR A 25 -1.26 -2.01 11.75
C THR A 25 -1.17 -1.25 13.05
N ASP A 26 -0.11 -0.46 13.20
CA ASP A 26 0.09 0.43 14.33
C ASP A 26 -0.27 1.86 13.95
N GLN A 27 -1.14 2.48 14.73
CA GLN A 27 -1.36 3.92 14.67
C GLN A 27 -0.28 4.64 15.48
N GLN A 28 0.50 5.46 14.78
CA GLN A 28 1.50 6.39 15.32
C GLN A 28 0.90 7.81 15.42
N ALA A 29 1.72 8.77 15.87
CA ALA A 29 1.27 10.15 16.07
C ALA A 29 0.88 10.86 14.75
N ASP A 30 1.51 10.47 13.64
CA ASP A 30 1.42 11.12 12.34
C ASP A 30 1.06 10.14 11.20
N GLY A 31 0.79 8.87 11.51
CA GLY A 31 0.53 7.90 10.45
C GLY A 31 0.10 6.51 10.89
N LEU A 32 -0.26 5.69 9.89
CA LEU A 32 -0.49 4.26 10.04
C LEU A 32 0.73 3.47 9.58
N SER A 33 1.23 2.58 10.43
CA SER A 33 2.37 1.71 10.13
C SER A 33 1.90 0.30 9.83
N MET A 34 2.05 -0.13 8.58
CA MET A 34 1.72 -1.47 8.14
C MET A 34 2.88 -2.41 8.48
N ILE A 35 2.84 -3.02 9.67
CA ILE A 35 3.94 -3.86 10.18
C ILE A 35 3.99 -5.19 9.43
N TYR A 36 2.84 -5.84 9.34
CA TYR A 36 2.68 -7.08 8.59
C TYR A 36 1.43 -7.03 7.73
N SER A 37 1.53 -7.57 6.52
CA SER A 37 0.40 -7.68 5.59
C SER A 37 0.44 -9.05 4.94
N PHE A 38 -0.64 -9.79 5.11
CA PHE A 38 -0.83 -11.14 4.57
C PHE A 38 -2.07 -11.13 3.69
N PHE A 39 -2.02 -11.80 2.55
CA PHE A 39 -3.16 -11.94 1.67
C PHE A 39 -3.04 -13.19 0.81
N ASP A 40 -4.17 -13.68 0.32
CA ASP A 40 -4.28 -14.81 -0.61
C ASP A 40 -3.75 -14.38 -1.99
N ALA A 41 -2.43 -14.52 -2.19
CA ALA A 41 -1.71 -14.01 -3.36
C ALA A 41 -1.82 -14.92 -4.59
N ASP A 42 -2.15 -16.21 -4.38
CA ASP A 42 -2.22 -17.23 -5.43
C ASP A 42 -3.60 -17.29 -6.11
N GLU A 43 -4.57 -16.54 -5.60
CA GLU A 43 -5.93 -16.50 -6.11
C GLU A 43 -6.03 -15.66 -7.39
N ALA A 44 -6.06 -16.37 -8.54
CA ALA A 44 -6.06 -15.76 -9.88
C ALA A 44 -7.24 -14.81 -10.13
N THR A 45 -8.34 -14.96 -9.38
CA THR A 45 -9.50 -14.06 -9.48
C THR A 45 -9.26 -12.68 -8.87
N ARG A 46 -8.17 -12.48 -8.10
CA ARG A 46 -7.87 -11.24 -7.35
C ARG A 46 -6.42 -10.75 -7.48
N PRO A 47 -5.89 -10.55 -8.71
CA PRO A 47 -4.49 -10.18 -8.92
C PRO A 47 -4.09 -8.82 -8.31
N GLY A 48 -5.06 -7.99 -7.89
CA GLY A 48 -4.84 -6.67 -7.31
C GLY A 48 -5.02 -6.56 -5.79
N LEU A 49 -5.21 -7.67 -5.06
CA LEU A 49 -5.58 -7.63 -3.64
C LEU A 49 -4.55 -6.89 -2.78
N GLY A 50 -3.25 -7.10 -3.01
CA GLY A 50 -2.20 -6.35 -2.31
C GLY A 50 -2.24 -4.84 -2.56
N ASN A 51 -2.54 -4.40 -3.79
CA ASN A 51 -2.69 -2.98 -4.09
C ASN A 51 -3.94 -2.39 -3.41
N PHE A 52 -5.03 -3.14 -3.41
CA PHE A 52 -6.27 -2.74 -2.73
C PHE A 52 -6.02 -2.52 -1.24
N ILE A 53 -5.35 -3.46 -0.56
CA ILE A 53 -5.03 -3.37 0.87
C ILE A 53 -4.25 -2.08 1.20
N ILE A 54 -3.25 -1.74 0.38
CA ILE A 54 -2.44 -0.53 0.59
C ILE A 54 -3.25 0.74 0.32
N MET A 55 -4.01 0.78 -0.79
CA MET A 55 -4.91 1.90 -1.10
C MET A 55 -5.91 2.15 0.03
N GLU A 56 -6.45 1.07 0.57
CA GLU A 56 -7.42 1.12 1.65
C GLU A 56 -6.82 1.67 2.95
N HIS A 57 -5.57 1.30 3.27
CA HIS A 57 -4.85 1.91 4.40
C HIS A 57 -4.55 3.40 4.19
N ILE A 58 -4.25 3.83 2.96
CA ILE A 58 -4.11 5.25 2.63
C ILE A 58 -5.42 5.99 2.88
N MET A 59 -6.55 5.43 2.42
CA MET A 59 -7.87 6.02 2.67
C MET A 59 -8.19 6.07 4.17
N ARG A 60 -7.88 5.02 4.95
CA ARG A 60 -8.04 5.02 6.41
C ARG A 60 -7.21 6.11 7.08
N SER A 61 -5.95 6.27 6.67
CA SER A 61 -5.07 7.32 7.19
C SER A 61 -5.65 8.70 6.93
N CYS A 62 -6.10 8.96 5.70
CA CYS A 62 -6.75 10.21 5.34
C CYS A 62 -8.02 10.47 6.16
N ALA A 63 -8.88 9.46 6.34
CA ALA A 63 -10.11 9.57 7.13
C ALA A 63 -9.82 9.84 8.62
N ALA A 64 -8.70 9.34 9.14
CA ALA A 64 -8.24 9.60 10.50
C ALA A 64 -7.48 10.93 10.66
N GLY A 65 -7.30 11.71 9.60
CA GLY A 65 -6.51 12.95 9.62
C GLY A 65 -5.00 12.72 9.80
N LEU A 66 -4.51 11.52 9.48
CA LEU A 66 -3.10 11.15 9.60
C LEU A 66 -2.40 11.30 8.24
N PRO A 67 -1.32 12.10 8.15
CA PRO A 67 -0.68 12.41 6.87
C PRO A 67 0.13 11.26 6.26
N TYR A 68 0.54 10.25 7.03
CA TYR A 68 1.47 9.22 6.57
C TYR A 68 0.94 7.80 6.64
N VAL A 69 1.34 6.98 5.66
CA VAL A 69 1.29 5.51 5.74
C VAL A 69 2.71 4.97 5.59
N TYR A 70 3.21 4.29 6.62
CA TYR A 70 4.50 3.65 6.60
C TYR A 70 4.38 2.23 6.04
N LEU A 71 4.89 2.05 4.82
CA LEU A 71 4.96 0.74 4.14
C LEU A 71 6.16 -0.10 4.60
N GLY A 72 6.86 0.33 5.65
CA GLY A 72 8.04 -0.35 6.19
C GLY A 72 9.29 -0.21 5.32
N TYR A 73 10.28 -1.08 5.58
CA TYR A 73 11.61 -1.00 4.96
C TYR A 73 11.58 -1.22 3.44
N TRP A 74 12.42 -0.50 2.71
CA TRP A 74 12.55 -0.59 1.27
C TRP A 74 14.03 -0.66 0.86
N VAL A 75 14.35 -1.56 -0.07
CA VAL A 75 15.69 -1.71 -0.63
C VAL A 75 15.67 -1.32 -2.11
N LYS A 76 16.51 -0.34 -2.47
CA LYS A 76 16.65 0.10 -3.87
C LYS A 76 17.06 -1.08 -4.75
N GLY A 77 16.34 -1.27 -5.86
CA GLY A 77 16.59 -2.37 -6.81
C GLY A 77 15.98 -3.73 -6.44
N SER A 78 15.30 -3.86 -5.30
CA SER A 78 14.60 -5.11 -4.97
C SER A 78 13.29 -5.23 -5.74
N GLU A 79 13.19 -6.24 -6.61
CA GLU A 79 11.95 -6.54 -7.37
C GLU A 79 10.76 -6.80 -6.44
N ARG A 80 10.97 -7.55 -5.35
CA ARG A 80 9.94 -7.86 -4.35
C ARG A 80 9.39 -6.62 -3.65
N MET A 81 10.17 -5.54 -3.56
CA MET A 81 9.78 -4.29 -2.89
C MET A 81 9.50 -3.15 -3.89
N ALA A 82 9.60 -3.42 -5.20
CA ALA A 82 9.38 -2.42 -6.24
C ALA A 82 7.96 -1.86 -6.24
N TYR A 83 6.99 -2.58 -5.68
CA TYR A 83 5.62 -2.11 -5.59
C TYR A 83 5.47 -0.88 -4.68
N LYS A 84 6.31 -0.70 -3.66
CA LYS A 84 6.17 0.40 -2.67
C LYS A 84 6.36 1.78 -3.29
N THR A 85 7.20 1.89 -4.31
CA THR A 85 7.53 3.18 -4.96
C THR A 85 6.44 3.67 -5.93
N ARG A 86 5.39 2.86 -6.14
CA ARG A 86 4.24 3.17 -7.00
C ARG A 86 3.24 4.09 -6.31
N TYR A 87 3.22 4.12 -4.97
CA TYR A 87 2.35 4.98 -4.18
C TYR A 87 3.00 6.34 -4.04
N ARG A 88 2.40 7.40 -4.59
CA ARG A 88 3.00 8.74 -4.66
C ARG A 88 2.05 9.81 -4.08
N PRO A 89 2.59 10.89 -3.47
CA PRO A 89 4.01 11.13 -3.17
C PRO A 89 4.56 10.13 -2.14
N ILE A 90 5.86 9.80 -2.21
CA ILE A 90 6.53 8.92 -1.24
C ILE A 90 7.84 9.53 -0.77
N GLU A 91 8.08 9.41 0.53
CA GLU A 91 9.31 9.82 1.17
C GLU A 91 10.11 8.60 1.60
N VAL A 92 11.44 8.74 1.58
CA VAL A 92 12.38 7.73 2.07
C VAL A 92 13.23 8.31 3.18
N LEU A 93 13.38 7.56 4.27
CA LEU A 93 14.26 7.94 5.37
C LEU A 93 15.69 7.54 5.03
N GLY A 94 16.56 8.53 4.84
CA GLY A 94 17.99 8.35 4.66
C GLY A 94 18.82 8.90 5.83
N PRO A 95 20.16 8.85 5.74
CA PRO A 95 21.04 9.36 6.79
C PRO A 95 20.85 10.83 7.13
N THR A 96 20.34 11.63 6.19
CA THR A 96 20.08 13.07 6.34
C THR A 96 18.60 13.37 6.61
N GLY A 97 17.80 12.37 7.00
CA GLY A 97 16.37 12.50 7.23
C GLY A 97 15.49 12.09 6.03
N TRP A 98 14.20 12.39 6.17
CA TRP A 98 13.17 12.13 5.17
C TRP A 98 13.34 13.00 3.93
N LYS A 99 13.16 12.41 2.75
CA LYS A 99 13.25 13.10 1.46
C LYS A 99 12.24 12.51 0.51
N LEU A 100 11.64 13.35 -0.34
CA LEU A 100 10.80 12.89 -1.43
C LEU A 100 11.64 12.04 -2.40
N LEU A 101 11.14 10.86 -2.76
CA LEU A 101 11.76 10.02 -3.78
C LEU A 101 11.55 10.68 -5.16
N ALA A 102 12.59 10.82 -5.97
CA ALA A 102 12.42 11.36 -7.33
C ALA A 102 11.71 10.35 -8.25
N ASN A 103 11.16 10.82 -9.38
CA ASN A 103 10.56 9.93 -10.39
C ASN A 103 11.61 9.07 -11.12
N GLU A 104 12.84 9.55 -11.23
CA GLU A 104 13.96 8.83 -11.86
C GLU A 104 14.42 7.61 -11.06
N ASP A 105 14.10 7.56 -9.76
CA ASP A 105 14.42 6.42 -8.89
C ASP A 105 13.38 5.29 -8.95
N GLN A 106 12.43 5.37 -9.89
CA GLN A 106 11.45 4.31 -10.09
C GLN A 106 12.11 3.07 -10.71
N VAL A 107 11.97 1.93 -10.04
CA VAL A 107 12.32 0.64 -10.64
C VAL A 107 11.24 0.32 -11.67
N PHE A 108 11.52 0.62 -12.95
CA PHE A 108 10.60 0.43 -14.07
C PHE A 108 10.25 -1.05 -14.27
N GLY A 109 8.95 -1.36 -14.30
CA GLY A 109 8.43 -2.70 -14.64
C GLY A 109 7.07 -2.71 -15.33
N MET A 110 6.59 -1.56 -15.82
CA MET A 110 5.39 -1.44 -16.66
C MET A 110 5.49 -0.12 -17.45
N PRO A 111 5.12 -0.06 -18.74
CA PRO A 111 5.15 1.19 -19.49
C PRO A 111 4.22 2.22 -18.85
N MET A 112 4.69 3.46 -18.74
CA MET A 112 3.88 4.61 -18.34
C MET A 112 2.66 4.71 -19.27
N PRO A 113 1.42 4.84 -18.76
CA PRO A 113 0.30 5.16 -19.63
C PRO A 113 0.61 6.48 -20.32
N THR A 114 0.69 6.44 -21.65
CA THR A 114 0.88 7.62 -22.48
C THR A 114 -0.21 8.61 -22.12
N ARG A 115 0.18 9.81 -21.66
CA ARG A 115 -0.78 10.90 -21.46
C ARG A 115 -1.52 11.09 -22.78
N VAL A 116 -2.82 10.82 -22.78
CA VAL A 116 -3.69 11.22 -23.88
C VAL A 116 -3.75 12.73 -23.78
N THR A 117 -2.94 13.42 -24.58
CA THR A 117 -3.15 14.85 -24.83
C THR A 117 -4.43 14.94 -25.65
N GLU A 118 -5.54 15.28 -25.00
CA GLU A 118 -6.70 15.82 -25.71
C GLU A 118 -6.24 17.08 -26.43
N ALA A 119 -6.23 17.02 -27.76
CA ALA A 119 -6.15 18.19 -28.61
C ALA A 119 -7.50 18.91 -28.56
N ALA A 120 -7.42 20.23 -28.37
CA ALA A 120 -8.54 21.17 -28.38
C ALA A 120 -9.31 21.18 -29.70
#